data_AF-A0A3B6VRF1-F1
#
_entry.id   AF-A0A3B6VRF1-F1
#
_cell.length_a   1.000
_cell.length_b   1.000
_cell.length_c   1.000
_cell.angle_alpha   90.00
_cell.angle_beta   90.00
_cell.angle_gamma   90.00
#
_symmetry.space_group_name_H-M   'P 1'
#
loop_
_entity.id
_entity.type
_entity.pdbx_description
1 polymer ?
#
loop_
_entity_poly.entity_id
_entity_poly.type
_entity_poly.pdbx_seq_one_letter_code
_entity_poly.pdbx_strand_id
1 'polypeptide(L)'
;MKSNIFKLLFILLTLSLISLSCSMLDVTGSDNGIEKEYRGNRYSGNLTDDEGQSSKAEIVINSDGSFDLNLNGTVTIEAKNIINQGNGKYSASQGTSGFELQFSNTSLGVIIVYYDNGKKLSGTLTKE
;
A
#
# COMPACT_ATOMS: atom_id res chain seq x y z
N MET A 1 18.43 -15.26 53.06
CA MET A 1 17.86 -15.27 51.69
C MET A 1 16.56 -14.46 51.66
N LYS A 2 16.60 -13.12 51.51
CA LYS A 2 15.39 -12.27 51.39
C LYS A 2 15.54 -11.10 50.39
N SER A 3 16.55 -11.12 49.52
CA SER A 3 16.91 -9.96 48.65
C SER A 3 16.61 -10.16 47.16
N ASN A 4 16.30 -11.38 46.71
CA ASN A 4 16.17 -11.67 45.27
C ASN A 4 14.73 -11.63 44.73
N ILE A 5 13.72 -11.65 45.62
CA ILE A 5 12.31 -11.68 45.21
C ILE A 5 11.83 -10.32 44.72
N PHE A 6 12.32 -9.23 45.32
CA PHE A 6 11.99 -7.85 44.89
C PHE A 6 12.56 -7.53 43.50
N LYS A 7 13.77 -8.02 43.19
CA LYS A 7 14.36 -7.85 41.85
C LYS A 7 13.59 -8.62 40.78
N LEU A 8 13.12 -9.83 41.11
CA LEU A 8 12.32 -10.65 40.20
C LEU A 8 10.96 -10.00 39.90
N LEU A 9 10.30 -9.45 40.92
CA LEU A 9 9.02 -8.74 40.78
C LEU A 9 9.15 -7.47 39.92
N PHE A 10 10.25 -6.73 40.04
CA PHE A 10 10.48 -5.53 39.24
C PHE A 10 10.76 -5.86 37.76
N ILE A 11 11.45 -6.96 37.48
CA ILE A 11 11.67 -7.45 36.12
C ILE A 11 10.34 -7.94 35.51
N LEU A 12 9.52 -8.70 36.25
CA LEU A 12 8.20 -9.11 35.75
C LEU A 12 7.27 -7.91 35.45
N LEU A 13 7.31 -6.87 36.28
CA LEU A 13 6.51 -5.66 36.09
C LEU A 13 6.90 -4.92 34.80
N THR A 14 8.20 -4.78 34.54
CA THR A 14 8.69 -4.11 33.32
C THR A 14 8.41 -4.92 32.05
N LEU A 15 8.46 -6.26 32.09
CA LEU A 15 8.03 -7.09 30.96
C LEU A 15 6.52 -6.99 30.69
N SER A 16 5.68 -6.87 31.73
CA SER A 16 4.23 -6.72 31.54
C SER A 16 3.84 -5.38 30.87
N LEU A 17 4.65 -4.34 31.06
CA LEU A 17 4.46 -3.03 30.44
C LEU A 17 4.91 -3.00 28.97
N ILE A 18 5.86 -3.85 28.58
CA ILE A 18 6.31 -3.98 27.17
C ILE A 18 5.31 -4.82 26.35
N SER A 19 4.55 -5.74 26.97
CA SER A 19 3.47 -6.47 26.29
C SER A 19 2.22 -5.63 26.00
N LEU A 20 2.14 -4.39 26.50
CA LEU A 20 1.02 -3.46 26.27
C LEU A 20 1.27 -2.45 25.14
N SER A 21 2.46 -2.43 24.52
CA SER A 21 2.74 -1.57 23.35
C SER A 21 2.60 -2.30 21.99
N CYS A 22 2.00 -3.49 21.96
CA CYS A 22 1.69 -4.23 20.73
C CYS A 22 0.22 -4.68 20.64
N SER A 23 -0.68 -4.01 21.38
CA SER A 23 -2.11 -4.26 21.28
C SER A 23 -2.80 -3.02 20.71
N MET A 24 -3.49 -3.25 19.59
CA MET A 24 -4.25 -2.31 18.77
C MET A 24 -3.42 -1.60 17.69
N LEU A 25 -3.13 -2.36 16.61
CA LEU A 25 -3.42 -1.79 15.28
C LEU A 25 -4.90 -1.48 15.29
N ASP A 26 -5.20 -0.23 15.60
CA ASP A 26 -6.50 0.36 15.55
C ASP A 26 -6.99 0.29 14.09
N VAL A 27 -7.74 -0.75 13.74
CA VAL A 27 -8.57 -0.77 12.52
C VAL A 27 -9.88 -0.06 12.88
N THR A 28 -9.77 1.20 13.29
CA THR A 28 -10.93 2.09 13.36
C THR A 28 -10.75 3.20 12.35
N GLY A 29 -11.64 3.18 11.36
CA GLY A 29 -11.64 4.10 10.24
C GLY A 29 -11.63 3.30 8.94
N SER A 30 -12.79 3.16 8.32
CA SER A 30 -12.88 3.03 6.87
C SER A 30 -12.38 4.35 6.27
N ASP A 31 -11.08 4.63 6.41
CA ASP A 31 -10.35 5.51 5.51
C ASP A 31 -10.23 4.68 4.22
N ASN A 32 -11.27 4.70 3.40
CA ASN A 32 -11.16 4.14 2.06
C ASN A 32 -10.00 4.84 1.35
N GLY A 33 -9.23 4.11 0.56
CA GLY A 33 -8.05 4.65 -0.11
C GLY A 33 -6.73 4.15 0.45
N ILE A 34 -5.67 4.79 -0.01
CA ILE A 34 -4.29 4.50 0.36
C ILE A 34 -3.94 5.24 1.67
N GLU A 35 -3.27 4.59 2.62
CA GLU A 35 -2.93 5.22 3.90
C GLU A 35 -1.92 6.37 3.77
N LYS A 36 -1.97 7.27 4.78
CA LYS A 36 -1.32 8.60 4.77
C LYS A 36 0.18 8.56 4.49
N GLU A 37 0.87 7.49 4.85
CA GLU A 37 2.32 7.33 4.65
C GLU A 37 2.73 7.28 3.17
N TYR A 38 1.82 6.89 2.28
CA TYR A 38 2.09 6.84 0.83
C TYR A 38 1.57 8.08 0.08
N ARG A 39 0.74 8.92 0.71
CA ARG A 39 0.11 10.07 0.07
C ARG A 39 1.11 11.18 -0.26
N GLY A 40 0.88 11.86 -1.38
CA GLY A 40 1.78 12.87 -1.94
C GLY A 40 2.99 12.31 -2.67
N ASN A 41 3.23 11.00 -2.62
CA ASN A 41 4.32 10.38 -3.35
C ASN A 41 3.97 10.21 -4.84
N ARG A 42 4.99 10.38 -5.68
CA ARG A 42 4.96 10.13 -7.11
C ARG A 42 5.88 8.96 -7.43
N TYR A 43 5.42 8.08 -8.32
CA TYR A 43 6.17 6.91 -8.77
C TYR A 43 6.17 6.88 -10.29
N SER A 44 7.32 6.67 -10.92
CA SER A 44 7.43 6.57 -12.37
C SER A 44 8.27 5.39 -12.82
N GLY A 45 8.04 4.92 -14.05
CA GLY A 45 8.72 3.76 -14.59
C GLY A 45 8.05 3.23 -15.85
N ASN A 46 8.34 1.99 -16.21
CA ASN A 46 7.70 1.31 -17.33
C ASN A 46 6.83 0.17 -16.81
N LEU A 47 5.66 0.02 -17.44
CA LEU A 47 4.84 -1.19 -17.34
C LEU A 47 4.96 -1.97 -18.65
N THR A 48 5.04 -3.28 -18.54
CA THR A 48 5.19 -4.19 -19.68
C THR A 48 3.95 -5.05 -19.82
N ASP A 49 3.46 -5.23 -21.04
CA ASP A 49 2.37 -6.17 -21.34
C ASP A 49 2.86 -7.61 -21.53
N ASP A 50 1.94 -8.55 -21.71
CA ASP A 50 2.26 -9.97 -21.92
C ASP A 50 3.02 -10.24 -23.23
N GLU A 51 3.01 -9.29 -24.18
CA GLU A 51 3.76 -9.35 -25.44
C GLU A 51 5.18 -8.76 -25.31
N GLY A 52 5.52 -8.21 -24.14
CA GLY A 52 6.82 -7.59 -23.85
C GLY A 52 6.92 -6.12 -24.26
N GLN A 53 5.83 -5.49 -24.69
CA GLN A 53 5.82 -4.06 -25.03
C GLN A 53 5.82 -3.22 -23.75
N SER A 54 6.74 -2.25 -23.67
CA SER A 54 6.87 -1.35 -22.53
C SER A 54 6.20 -0.01 -22.80
N SER A 55 5.41 0.47 -21.84
CA SER A 55 4.80 1.79 -21.81
C SER A 55 5.24 2.57 -20.57
N LYS A 56 5.58 3.85 -20.74
CA LYS A 56 5.93 4.72 -19.60
C LYS A 56 4.68 5.00 -18.77
N ALA A 57 4.76 4.80 -17.47
CA ALA A 57 3.69 5.04 -16.52
C ALA A 57 4.15 5.97 -15.39
N GLU A 58 3.20 6.75 -14.87
CA GLU A 58 3.35 7.51 -13.64
C GLU A 58 2.11 7.27 -12.76
N ILE A 59 2.34 7.07 -11.46
CA ILE A 59 1.30 7.01 -10.45
C ILE A 59 1.57 8.08 -9.39
N VAL A 60 0.56 8.91 -9.11
CA VAL A 60 0.60 9.91 -8.03
C VAL A 60 -0.44 9.54 -6.98
N ILE A 61 -0.03 9.43 -5.73
CA ILE A 61 -0.95 9.15 -4.62
C ILE A 61 -1.46 10.48 -4.07
N ASN A 62 -2.77 10.70 -4.14
CA ASN A 62 -3.38 11.96 -3.75
C ASN A 62 -3.59 12.06 -2.23
N SER A 63 -3.81 13.27 -1.72
CA SER A 63 -3.98 13.54 -0.29
C SER A 63 -5.24 12.91 0.31
N ASP A 64 -6.25 12.62 -0.51
CA ASP A 64 -7.50 11.96 -0.13
C ASP A 64 -7.40 10.43 -0.13
N GLY A 65 -6.25 9.86 -0.54
CA GLY A 65 -6.05 8.42 -0.65
C GLY A 65 -6.47 7.82 -1.99
N SER A 66 -6.92 8.63 -2.96
CA SER A 66 -7.03 8.23 -4.37
C SER A 66 -5.65 8.16 -5.04
N PHE A 67 -5.56 7.65 -6.26
CA PHE A 67 -4.36 7.79 -7.07
C PHE A 67 -4.67 8.13 -8.53
N ASP A 68 -3.79 8.90 -9.15
CA ASP A 68 -3.81 9.18 -10.58
C ASP A 68 -2.83 8.26 -11.29
N LEU A 69 -3.30 7.55 -12.33
CA LEU A 69 -2.46 6.79 -13.25
C LEU A 69 -2.36 7.56 -14.57
N ASN A 70 -1.13 7.82 -15.02
CA ASN A 70 -0.83 8.34 -16.34
C ASN A 70 -0.07 7.31 -17.17
N LEU A 71 -0.70 6.75 -18.19
CA LEU A 71 -0.12 5.76 -19.11
C LEU A 71 -0.26 6.19 -20.58
N ASN A 72 -1.40 6.80 -20.93
CA ASN A 72 -1.70 7.40 -22.25
C ASN A 72 -2.76 8.50 -22.09
N GLY A 73 -2.68 9.22 -20.98
CA GLY A 73 -3.78 10.01 -20.43
C GLY A 73 -3.95 9.68 -18.94
N THR A 74 -4.53 10.62 -18.21
CA THR A 74 -4.68 10.54 -16.76
C THR A 74 -6.04 9.95 -16.41
N VAL A 75 -6.03 8.91 -15.57
CA VAL A 75 -7.22 8.34 -14.94
C VAL A 75 -7.05 8.38 -13.44
N THR A 76 -8.02 8.96 -12.74
CA THR A 76 -8.08 8.96 -11.27
C THR A 76 -8.85 7.75 -10.79
N ILE A 77 -8.24 6.94 -9.94
CA ILE A 77 -8.90 5.85 -9.22
C ILE A 77 -9.33 6.37 -7.84
N GLU A 78 -10.64 6.48 -7.65
CA GLU A 78 -11.22 7.10 -6.46
C GLU A 78 -10.91 6.28 -5.19
N ALA A 79 -10.65 6.96 -4.08
CA ALA A 79 -10.32 6.34 -2.80
C ALA A 79 -11.35 5.27 -2.36
N LYS A 80 -12.64 5.52 -2.60
CA LYS A 80 -13.74 4.59 -2.28
C LYS A 80 -13.66 3.23 -3.01
N ASN A 81 -12.92 3.16 -4.12
CA ASN A 81 -12.77 1.95 -4.94
C ASN A 81 -11.49 1.17 -4.57
N ILE A 82 -10.70 1.67 -3.62
CA ILE A 82 -9.42 1.08 -3.21
C ILE A 82 -9.61 0.31 -1.90
N ILE A 83 -9.19 -0.95 -1.91
CA ILE A 83 -9.29 -1.88 -0.80
C ILE A 83 -7.88 -2.18 -0.30
N ASN A 84 -7.61 -1.84 0.96
CA ASN A 84 -6.38 -2.21 1.63
C ASN A 84 -6.38 -3.72 1.96
N GLN A 85 -5.36 -4.43 1.50
CA GLN A 85 -5.14 -5.87 1.71
C GLN A 85 -4.10 -6.15 2.81
N GLY A 86 -3.60 -5.11 3.46
CA GLY A 86 -2.54 -5.14 4.47
C GLY A 86 -1.13 -5.23 3.87
N ASN A 87 -0.12 -4.93 4.69
CA ASN A 87 1.30 -5.02 4.31
C ASN A 87 1.68 -4.22 3.04
N GLY A 88 1.13 -3.01 2.90
CA GLY A 88 1.36 -2.14 1.74
C GLY A 88 0.75 -2.66 0.43
N LYS A 89 -0.19 -3.62 0.51
CA LYS A 89 -0.92 -4.14 -0.66
C LYS A 89 -2.29 -3.51 -0.77
N TYR A 90 -2.66 -3.14 -1.98
CA TYR A 90 -3.97 -2.60 -2.30
C TYR A 90 -4.51 -3.22 -3.56
N SER A 91 -5.81 -3.41 -3.61
CA SER A 91 -6.54 -3.70 -4.84
C SER A 91 -7.52 -2.57 -5.13
N ALA A 92 -7.80 -2.32 -6.41
CA ALA A 92 -8.84 -1.40 -6.82
C ALA A 92 -9.55 -1.89 -8.08
N SER A 93 -10.78 -1.46 -8.27
CA SER A 93 -11.54 -1.74 -9.49
C SER A 93 -12.35 -0.51 -9.88
N GLN A 94 -12.19 -0.05 -11.12
CA GLN A 94 -12.94 1.09 -11.63
C GLN A 94 -13.18 0.95 -13.13
N GLY A 95 -14.45 1.02 -13.54
CA GLY A 95 -14.84 0.80 -14.92
C GLY A 95 -14.54 -0.64 -15.35
N THR A 96 -13.76 -0.79 -16.43
CA THR A 96 -13.37 -2.09 -16.99
C THR A 96 -11.95 -2.52 -16.57
N SER A 97 -11.37 -1.90 -15.55
CA SER A 97 -9.99 -2.16 -15.14
C SER A 97 -9.88 -2.51 -13.66
N GLY A 98 -9.04 -3.50 -13.36
CA GLY A 98 -8.58 -3.86 -12.03
C GLY A 98 -7.13 -3.46 -11.82
N PHE A 99 -6.78 -3.15 -10.58
CA PHE A 99 -5.46 -2.71 -10.17
C PHE A 99 -5.00 -3.47 -8.94
N GLU A 100 -3.72 -3.85 -8.91
CA GLU A 100 -3.04 -4.30 -7.71
C GLU A 100 -1.78 -3.46 -7.52
N LEU A 101 -1.63 -2.91 -6.32
CA LEU A 101 -0.51 -2.06 -5.92
C LEU A 101 0.22 -2.71 -4.75
N GLN A 102 1.54 -2.77 -4.83
CA GLN A 102 2.41 -3.21 -3.73
C GLN A 102 3.45 -2.13 -3.46
N PHE A 103 3.28 -1.42 -2.37
CA PHE A 103 4.26 -0.44 -1.93
C PHE A 103 5.46 -1.11 -1.28
N SER A 104 6.63 -0.49 -1.50
CA SER A 104 7.84 -0.66 -0.73
C SER A 104 8.34 0.73 -0.29
N ASN A 105 9.47 0.80 0.42
CA ASN A 105 10.05 2.07 0.85
C ASN A 105 10.40 3.01 -0.31
N THR A 106 10.78 2.46 -1.46
CA THR A 106 11.33 3.22 -2.61
C THR A 106 10.67 2.90 -3.94
N SER A 107 9.73 1.96 -3.97
CA SER A 107 9.10 1.50 -5.20
C SER A 107 7.63 1.15 -5.03
N LEU A 108 6.95 1.00 -6.16
CA LEU A 108 5.57 0.60 -6.26
C LEU A 108 5.46 -0.49 -7.33
N GLY A 109 5.20 -1.73 -6.92
CA GLY A 109 4.80 -2.80 -7.81
C GLY A 109 3.36 -2.56 -8.28
N VAL A 110 3.13 -2.69 -9.58
CA VAL A 110 1.83 -2.39 -10.22
C VAL A 110 1.45 -3.57 -11.11
N ILE A 111 0.19 -3.99 -11.01
CA ILE A 111 -0.49 -4.83 -11.98
C ILE A 111 -1.79 -4.14 -12.37
N ILE A 112 -2.05 -4.07 -13.68
CA ILE A 112 -3.30 -3.58 -14.25
C ILE A 112 -3.89 -4.71 -15.09
N VAL A 113 -5.17 -5.03 -14.87
CA VAL A 113 -5.91 -6.01 -15.66
C VAL A 113 -7.08 -5.32 -16.34
N TYR A 114 -7.16 -5.43 -17.65
CA TYR A 114 -8.27 -4.92 -18.47
C TYR A 114 -9.31 -6.02 -18.63
N TYR A 115 -10.45 -5.91 -17.95
CA TYR A 115 -11.48 -6.96 -17.89
C TYR A 115 -12.24 -7.15 -19.21
N ASP A 116 -12.22 -6.17 -20.10
CA ASP A 116 -12.86 -6.21 -21.42
C ASP A 116 -12.15 -7.16 -22.39
N ASN A 117 -10.82 -7.26 -22.30
CA ASN A 117 -10.00 -8.00 -23.25
C ASN A 117 -8.98 -8.95 -22.59
N GLY A 118 -8.92 -8.99 -21.26
CA GLY A 118 -8.02 -9.84 -20.47
C GLY A 118 -6.55 -9.41 -20.50
N LYS A 119 -6.20 -8.31 -21.17
CA LYS A 119 -4.81 -7.84 -21.23
C LYS A 119 -4.34 -7.41 -19.85
N LYS A 120 -3.04 -7.60 -19.63
CA LYS A 120 -2.37 -7.22 -18.41
C LYS A 120 -1.19 -6.31 -18.69
N LEU A 121 -0.97 -5.34 -17.81
CA LEU A 121 0.27 -4.59 -17.70
C LEU A 121 0.85 -4.81 -16.32
N SER A 122 2.17 -4.94 -16.23
CA SER A 122 2.82 -5.03 -14.92
C SER A 122 4.22 -4.44 -14.93
N GLY A 123 4.67 -4.01 -13.75
CA GLY A 123 6.01 -3.46 -13.59
C GLY A 123 6.24 -2.92 -12.20
N THR A 124 7.44 -2.38 -11.98
CA THR A 124 7.82 -1.73 -10.74
C THR A 124 8.20 -0.29 -11.05
N LEU A 125 7.46 0.64 -10.48
CA LEU A 125 7.72 2.07 -10.56
C LEU A 125 8.63 2.47 -9.39
N THR A 126 9.47 3.49 -9.60
CA THR A 126 10.39 4.02 -8.59
C THR A 126 9.87 5.34 -8.08
N LYS A 127 9.98 5.54 -6.76
CA LYS A 127 9.60 6.80 -6.11
C LYS A 127 10.52 7.93 -6.58
N GLU A 128 9.92 9.05 -6.96
CA GLU A 128 10.63 10.29 -7.34
C GLU A 128 10.99 11.17 -6.12
#